data_AF-A0A7C3P338-F1
#
_entry.id   AF-A0A7C3P338-F1
#
_cell.length_a   1.000
_cell.length_b   1.000
_cell.length_c   1.000
_cell.angle_alpha   90.00
_cell.angle_beta   90.00
_cell.angle_gamma   90.00
#
_symmetry.space_group_name_H-M   'P 1'
#
loop_
_entity.id
_entity.type
_entity.pdbx_description
1 polymer ?
#
loop_
_entity_poly.entity_id
_entity_poly.type
_entity_poly.pdbx_seq_one_letter_code
_entity_poly.pdbx_strand_id
1 'polypeptide(L)'
;MNGGHLQISRLPLGERDRVRGVRKILCLFFVLIFSLWGIRCTASREELHAHGEMSPIKTYPKDYVHPLMEINLEKVVNENRGLKVLEENATTVHDYYRGGVQQKAEGEVLLKQGKWEEALTHFETSNRFFRVVLRYLSKDEAYLNLYGDHVVIFLPNLLSADNYLKLVTVYQKLGRDDKASQAKGHGEYYLSESLKSVKTEWAYQVKKGLEEILLRK
;
A
#
# COMPACT_ATOMS: atom_id res chain seq x y z
N MET A 1 26.26 36.69 63.16
CA MET A 1 25.23 36.74 64.21
C MET A 1 23.95 36.15 63.64
N ASN A 2 23.38 35.17 64.38
CA ASN A 2 22.03 34.57 64.28
C ASN A 2 21.64 33.92 62.94
N GLY A 3 21.30 32.64 62.83
CA GLY A 3 20.72 31.72 63.81
C GLY A 3 19.34 31.31 63.30
N GLY A 4 19.14 30.03 62.95
CA GLY A 4 17.86 29.55 62.42
C GLY A 4 17.87 28.08 62.02
N HIS A 5 18.01 27.21 63.01
CA HIS A 5 17.78 25.77 62.91
C HIS A 5 16.36 25.47 62.40
N LEU A 6 16.22 24.67 61.33
CA LEU A 6 14.98 23.95 61.05
C LEU A 6 15.14 22.49 61.50
N GLN A 7 14.36 22.13 62.52
CA GLN A 7 14.26 20.77 63.04
C GLN A 7 13.58 19.85 62.02
N ILE A 8 14.25 18.71 61.77
CA ILE A 8 13.68 17.57 61.06
C ILE A 8 12.81 16.80 62.06
N SER A 9 11.50 16.91 61.92
CA SER A 9 10.52 16.11 62.68
C SER A 9 10.63 14.64 62.26
N ARG A 10 11.20 13.81 63.14
CA ARG A 10 11.20 12.35 62.99
C ARG A 10 9.77 11.83 63.18
N LEU A 11 9.16 11.37 62.09
CA LEU A 11 7.93 10.58 62.13
C LEU A 11 8.19 9.21 62.81
N PRO A 12 7.25 8.72 63.64
CA PRO A 12 7.41 7.48 64.40
C PRO A 12 7.53 6.26 63.48
N LEU A 13 8.44 5.34 63.83
CA LEU A 13 8.79 4.14 63.06
C LEU A 13 7.62 3.16 62.81
N GLY A 14 6.51 3.30 63.54
CA GLY A 14 5.34 2.40 63.42
C GLY A 14 4.36 2.72 62.29
N GLU A 15 4.47 3.89 61.64
CA GLU A 15 3.54 4.30 60.55
C GLU A 15 4.08 4.05 59.14
N ARG A 16 5.40 3.84 58.97
CA ARG A 16 6.01 3.56 57.65
C ARG A 16 5.64 2.19 57.10
N ASP A 17 5.44 1.19 57.96
CA ASP A 17 5.09 -0.16 57.51
C ASP A 17 3.62 -0.29 57.12
N ARG A 18 2.74 0.53 57.71
CA ARG A 18 1.31 0.57 57.35
C ARG A 18 1.11 1.23 55.97
N VAL A 19 1.84 2.30 55.66
CA VAL A 19 1.81 2.98 54.35
C VAL A 19 2.40 2.12 53.23
N ARG A 20 3.43 1.32 53.53
CA ARG A 20 4.07 0.40 52.57
C ARG A 20 3.18 -0.81 52.25
N GLY A 21 2.43 -1.31 53.23
CA GLY A 21 1.44 -2.38 53.03
C GLY A 21 0.25 -1.95 52.17
N VAL A 22 -0.30 -0.76 52.43
CA VAL A 22 -1.45 -0.21 51.67
C VAL A 22 -1.11 0.02 50.20
N ARG A 23 0.10 0.50 49.88
CA ARG A 23 0.56 0.66 48.48
C ARG A 23 0.66 -0.65 47.71
N LYS A 24 1.11 -1.74 48.35
CA LYS A 24 1.20 -3.06 47.71
C LYS A 24 -0.18 -3.66 47.46
N ILE A 25 -1.14 -3.46 48.37
CA ILE A 25 -2.53 -3.91 48.20
C ILE A 25 -3.23 -3.12 47.09
N LEU A 26 -3.04 -1.80 47.01
CA LEU A 26 -3.57 -0.96 45.92
C LEU A 26 -2.99 -1.35 44.55
N CYS A 27 -1.67 -1.62 44.46
CA CYS A 27 -1.06 -2.09 43.20
C CYS A 27 -1.64 -3.44 42.75
N LEU A 28 -1.85 -4.39 43.67
CA LEU A 28 -2.48 -5.67 43.33
C LEU A 28 -3.93 -5.50 42.89
N PHE A 29 -4.69 -4.59 43.51
CA PHE A 29 -6.04 -4.26 43.10
C PHE A 29 -6.09 -3.65 41.69
N PHE A 30 -5.16 -2.75 41.35
CA PHE A 30 -5.06 -2.17 40.00
C PHE A 30 -4.69 -3.23 38.94
N VAL A 31 -3.75 -4.14 39.23
CA VAL A 31 -3.40 -5.24 38.31
C VAL A 31 -4.59 -6.19 38.11
N LEU A 32 -5.35 -6.50 39.17
CA LEU A 32 -6.56 -7.32 39.08
C LEU A 32 -7.67 -6.65 38.24
N ILE A 33 -7.91 -5.35 38.43
CA ILE A 33 -8.90 -4.60 37.63
C ILE A 33 -8.50 -4.54 36.15
N PHE A 34 -7.22 -4.31 35.83
CA PHE A 34 -6.74 -4.34 34.44
C PHE A 34 -6.80 -5.74 33.82
N SER A 35 -6.56 -6.80 34.61
CA SER A 35 -6.71 -8.19 34.12
C SER A 35 -8.17 -8.59 33.87
N LEU A 36 -9.13 -8.01 34.60
CA LEU A 36 -10.56 -8.25 34.41
C LEU A 36 -11.18 -7.39 33.30
N TRP A 37 -10.60 -6.23 33.00
CA TRP A 37 -10.98 -5.41 31.83
C TRP A 37 -10.35 -5.89 30.52
N GLY A 38 -9.32 -6.75 30.56
CA GLY A 38 -8.71 -7.37 29.38
C GLY A 38 -9.49 -8.54 28.77
N ILE A 39 -10.59 -8.98 29.39
CA ILE A 39 -11.37 -10.17 28.95
C ILE A 39 -12.82 -9.78 28.69
N ARG A 40 -13.06 -8.78 27.82
CA ARG A 40 -14.33 -8.62 27.06
C ARG A 40 -14.09 -7.87 25.75
N CYS A 41 -13.53 -8.59 24.78
CA CYS A 41 -13.86 -8.42 23.37
C CYS A 41 -13.66 -9.76 22.65
N THR A 42 -14.24 -10.83 23.19
CA THR A 42 -14.72 -11.93 22.34
C THR A 42 -16.00 -11.42 21.71
N ALA A 43 -15.87 -10.72 20.58
CA ALA A 43 -16.98 -10.57 19.66
C ALA A 43 -17.51 -11.98 19.39
N SER A 44 -18.78 -12.21 19.68
CA SER A 44 -19.45 -13.44 19.29
C SER A 44 -19.26 -13.58 17.78
N ARG A 45 -18.91 -14.78 17.35
CA ARG A 45 -18.61 -15.15 15.96
C ARG A 45 -19.84 -15.03 15.02
N GLU A 46 -20.93 -14.44 15.50
CA GLU A 46 -22.23 -14.33 14.86
C GLU A 46 -22.68 -12.87 14.63
N GLU A 47 -22.01 -11.85 15.21
CA GLU A 47 -22.31 -10.43 14.95
C GLU A 47 -21.46 -9.78 13.84
N LEU A 48 -20.53 -10.54 13.23
CA LEU A 48 -19.78 -10.11 12.04
C LEU A 48 -20.54 -10.31 10.71
N HIS A 49 -21.76 -10.86 10.76
CA HIS A 49 -22.55 -11.21 9.57
C HIS A 49 -23.68 -10.22 9.24
N ALA A 50 -23.76 -9.07 9.90
CA ALA A 50 -24.88 -8.14 9.71
C ALA A 50 -24.68 -7.08 8.60
N HIS A 51 -23.46 -6.85 8.09
CA HIS A 51 -23.20 -5.80 7.10
C HIS A 51 -22.18 -6.17 6.01
N GLY A 52 -22.29 -7.38 5.49
CA GLY A 52 -21.61 -7.77 4.25
C GLY A 52 -22.63 -8.37 3.31
N GLU A 53 -23.27 -7.55 2.48
CA GLU A 53 -23.74 -8.09 1.20
C GLU A 53 -22.50 -8.68 0.54
N MET A 54 -22.32 -10.00 0.64
CA MET A 54 -21.40 -10.74 -0.21
C MET A 54 -21.90 -10.54 -1.63
N SER A 55 -21.50 -9.41 -2.22
CA SER A 55 -21.72 -9.14 -3.63
C SER A 55 -21.15 -10.35 -4.35
N PRO A 56 -21.98 -11.10 -5.11
CA PRO A 56 -21.52 -12.34 -5.72
C PRO A 56 -20.25 -12.05 -6.51
N ILE A 57 -19.25 -12.93 -6.37
CA ILE A 57 -17.99 -12.84 -7.12
C ILE A 57 -18.36 -12.67 -8.58
N LYS A 58 -18.14 -11.46 -9.13
CA LYS A 58 -18.48 -11.17 -10.53
C LYS A 58 -17.54 -12.00 -11.40
N THR A 59 -18.10 -13.02 -12.05
CA THR A 59 -17.39 -13.80 -13.04
C THR A 59 -17.59 -13.15 -14.40
N TYR A 60 -16.49 -12.88 -15.08
CA TYR A 60 -16.50 -12.27 -16.40
C TYR A 60 -16.16 -13.32 -17.46
N PRO A 61 -16.77 -13.25 -18.67
CA PRO A 61 -16.32 -14.04 -19.81
C PRO A 61 -14.81 -13.87 -20.08
N LYS A 62 -14.15 -14.91 -20.59
CA LYS A 62 -12.69 -14.91 -20.84
C LYS A 62 -12.24 -13.83 -21.85
N ASP A 63 -13.14 -13.40 -22.71
CA ASP A 63 -12.95 -12.38 -23.72
C ASP A 63 -13.52 -11.01 -23.34
N TYR A 64 -14.11 -10.89 -22.15
CA TYR A 64 -14.58 -9.62 -21.64
C TYR A 64 -13.43 -8.63 -21.49
N VAL A 65 -13.68 -7.41 -21.94
CA VAL A 65 -12.75 -6.29 -21.85
C VAL A 65 -13.37 -5.26 -20.90
N HIS A 66 -12.72 -5.01 -19.77
CA HIS A 66 -13.17 -3.98 -18.85
C HIS A 66 -13.03 -2.60 -19.48
N PRO A 67 -14.10 -1.80 -19.52
CA PRO A 67 -14.06 -0.47 -20.10
C PRO A 67 -13.29 0.50 -19.19
N LEU A 68 -12.76 1.59 -19.76
CA LEU A 68 -12.04 2.63 -19.01
C LEU A 68 -12.89 3.27 -17.91
N MET A 69 -14.21 3.31 -18.09
CA MET A 69 -15.13 3.82 -17.07
C MET A 69 -15.16 2.92 -15.83
N GLU A 70 -14.83 1.64 -15.95
CA GLU A 70 -14.76 0.68 -14.84
C GLU A 70 -13.36 0.64 -14.25
N ILE A 71 -12.35 0.46 -15.09
CA ILE A 71 -10.96 0.25 -14.69
C ILE A 71 -10.08 1.27 -15.40
N ASN A 72 -9.50 2.17 -14.60
CA ASN A 72 -8.52 3.15 -15.05
C ASN A 72 -7.55 3.51 -13.91
N LEU A 73 -6.47 4.20 -14.27
CA LEU A 73 -5.43 4.59 -13.32
C LEU A 73 -5.96 5.47 -12.19
N GLU A 74 -6.88 6.40 -12.46
CA GLU A 74 -7.41 7.30 -11.44
C GLU A 74 -8.14 6.54 -10.34
N LYS A 75 -8.97 5.55 -10.70
CA LYS A 75 -9.64 4.68 -9.73
C LYS A 75 -8.66 3.88 -8.89
N VAL A 76 -7.67 3.25 -9.54
CA VAL A 76 -6.62 2.49 -8.83
C VAL A 76 -5.89 3.38 -7.83
N VAL A 77 -5.53 4.60 -8.23
CA VAL A 77 -4.90 5.58 -7.34
C VAL A 77 -5.83 5.95 -6.18
N ASN A 78 -7.12 6.19 -6.46
CA ASN A 78 -8.09 6.58 -5.45
C ASN A 78 -8.32 5.49 -4.40
N GLU A 79 -8.40 4.23 -4.80
CA GLU A 79 -8.53 3.07 -3.90
C GLU A 79 -7.28 2.87 -3.02
N ASN A 80 -6.11 3.32 -3.49
CA ASN A 80 -4.83 3.17 -2.80
C ASN A 80 -4.34 4.47 -2.13
N ARG A 81 -5.23 5.45 -1.95
CA ARG A 81 -4.96 6.66 -1.15
C ARG A 81 -4.78 6.28 0.32
N GLY A 82 -4.03 7.10 1.05
CA GLY A 82 -3.84 6.93 2.48
C GLY A 82 -2.43 7.33 2.91
N LEU A 83 -1.97 6.74 4.02
CA LEU A 83 -0.61 6.96 4.49
C LEU A 83 0.40 6.52 3.42
N LYS A 84 1.45 7.32 3.26
CA LYS A 84 2.54 7.02 2.35
C LYS A 84 3.24 5.75 2.79
N VAL A 85 3.37 4.79 1.91
CA VAL A 85 4.12 3.56 2.17
C VAL A 85 5.60 3.83 1.89
N LEU A 86 6.43 3.61 2.92
CA LEU A 86 7.87 3.51 2.78
C LEU A 86 8.24 2.03 2.64
N GLU A 87 9.23 1.72 1.81
CA GLU A 87 9.65 0.34 1.53
C GLU A 87 10.06 -0.39 2.82
N GLU A 88 10.74 0.31 3.73
CA GLU A 88 11.12 -0.18 5.08
C GLU A 88 9.93 -0.54 5.99
N ASN A 89 8.76 0.04 5.73
CA ASN A 89 7.54 -0.17 6.52
C ASN A 89 6.55 -1.12 5.82
N ALA A 90 6.84 -1.56 4.59
CA ALA A 90 5.97 -2.45 3.84
C ALA A 90 6.14 -3.89 4.35
N THR A 91 5.09 -4.41 4.99
CA THR A 91 5.12 -5.75 5.62
C THR A 91 4.24 -6.76 4.89
N THR A 92 3.26 -6.29 4.12
CA THR A 92 2.32 -7.14 3.38
C THR A 92 2.42 -6.92 1.88
N VAL A 93 2.01 -7.92 1.07
CA VAL A 93 1.92 -7.77 -0.40
C VAL A 93 1.05 -6.57 -0.77
N HIS A 94 0.00 -6.30 -0.01
CA HIS A 94 -0.85 -5.14 -0.21
C HIS A 94 -0.13 -3.82 0.07
N ASP A 95 0.71 -3.74 1.12
CA ASP A 95 1.53 -2.55 1.34
C ASP A 95 2.44 -2.28 0.15
N TYR A 96 3.08 -3.33 -0.40
CA TYR A 96 3.90 -3.18 -1.58
C TYR A 96 3.08 -2.72 -2.80
N TYR A 97 1.88 -3.27 -2.99
CA TYR A 97 0.99 -2.85 -4.07
C TYR A 97 0.60 -1.38 -3.95
N ARG A 98 0.11 -0.97 -2.77
CA ARG A 98 -0.25 0.41 -2.46
C ARG A 98 0.94 1.35 -2.64
N GLY A 99 2.11 0.98 -2.14
CA GLY A 99 3.34 1.76 -2.31
C GLY A 99 3.73 1.92 -3.78
N GLY A 100 3.61 0.86 -4.58
CA GLY A 100 3.82 0.93 -6.03
C GLY A 100 2.84 1.89 -6.72
N VAL A 101 1.56 1.85 -6.37
CA VAL A 101 0.53 2.74 -6.91
C VAL A 101 0.79 4.20 -6.52
N GLN A 102 1.14 4.47 -5.26
CA GLN A 102 1.46 5.81 -4.77
C GLN A 102 2.68 6.40 -5.49
N GLN A 103 3.73 5.62 -5.66
CA GLN A 103 4.94 6.04 -6.39
C GLN A 103 4.63 6.31 -7.87
N LYS A 104 3.79 5.49 -8.51
CA LYS A 104 3.31 5.76 -9.87
C LYS A 104 2.55 7.09 -9.94
N ALA A 105 1.65 7.35 -8.99
CA ALA A 105 0.87 8.59 -8.97
C ALA A 105 1.77 9.83 -8.86
N GLU A 106 2.78 9.80 -7.98
CA GLU A 106 3.80 10.85 -7.88
C GLU A 106 4.57 11.02 -9.21
N GLY A 107 4.97 9.91 -9.84
CA GLY A 107 5.63 9.90 -11.15
C GLY A 107 4.79 10.53 -12.28
N GLU A 108 3.49 10.25 -12.35
CA GLU A 108 2.58 10.84 -13.35
C GLU A 108 2.47 12.36 -13.20
N VAL A 109 2.45 12.87 -11.97
CA VAL A 109 2.41 14.31 -11.69
C VAL A 109 3.69 14.98 -12.18
N LEU A 110 4.85 14.40 -11.85
CA LEU A 110 6.16 14.92 -12.21
C LEU A 110 6.41 14.86 -13.73
N LEU A 111 5.94 13.80 -14.37
CA LEU A 111 6.00 13.66 -15.83
C LEU A 111 5.23 14.79 -16.52
N LYS A 112 4.02 15.11 -16.05
CA LYS A 112 3.22 16.24 -16.57
C LYS A 112 3.89 17.60 -16.35
N GLN A 113 4.68 17.73 -15.30
CA GLN A 113 5.47 18.94 -15.00
C GLN A 113 6.78 19.01 -15.78
N GLY A 114 7.13 17.99 -16.57
CA GLY A 114 8.39 17.93 -17.31
C GLY A 114 9.62 17.69 -16.43
N LYS A 115 9.43 17.19 -15.20
CA LYS A 115 10.51 16.86 -14.27
C LYS A 115 10.98 15.42 -14.48
N TRP A 116 11.76 15.23 -15.54
CA TRP A 116 12.06 13.91 -16.10
C TRP A 116 12.83 13.00 -15.13
N GLU A 117 13.86 13.50 -14.46
CA GLU A 117 14.71 12.74 -13.53
C GLU A 117 13.96 12.34 -12.25
N GLU A 118 13.11 13.23 -11.74
CA GLU A 118 12.26 12.94 -10.58
C GLU A 118 11.22 11.88 -10.98
N ALA A 119 10.52 12.06 -12.10
CA ALA A 119 9.55 11.09 -12.63
C ALA A 119 10.18 9.70 -12.86
N LEU A 120 11.40 9.65 -13.41
CA LEU A 120 12.17 8.42 -13.59
C LEU A 120 12.31 7.64 -12.28
N THR A 121 12.74 8.33 -11.22
CA THR A 121 12.97 7.73 -9.91
C THR A 121 11.69 7.12 -9.34
N HIS A 122 10.56 7.81 -9.49
CA HIS A 122 9.26 7.35 -9.03
C HIS A 122 8.74 6.15 -9.82
N PHE A 123 8.87 6.14 -11.15
CA PHE A 123 8.45 4.99 -11.97
C PHE A 123 9.34 3.75 -11.72
N GLU A 124 10.67 3.92 -11.57
CA GLU A 124 11.58 2.82 -11.24
C GLU A 124 11.29 2.24 -9.85
N THR A 125 11.02 3.11 -8.88
CA THR A 125 10.63 2.71 -7.52
C THR A 125 9.29 1.99 -7.54
N SER A 126 8.28 2.52 -8.25
CA SER A 126 6.99 1.87 -8.46
C SER A 126 7.14 0.45 -9.03
N ASN A 127 7.98 0.28 -10.06
CA ASN A 127 8.28 -1.04 -10.63
C ASN A 127 9.06 -1.96 -9.68
N ARG A 128 9.86 -1.43 -8.75
CA ARG A 128 10.49 -2.23 -7.69
C ARG A 128 9.44 -2.79 -6.73
N PHE A 129 8.50 -1.96 -6.29
CA PHE A 129 7.35 -2.39 -5.49
C PHE A 129 6.53 -3.47 -6.19
N PHE A 130 6.14 -3.26 -7.44
CA PHE A 130 5.34 -4.26 -8.17
C PHE A 130 6.09 -5.57 -8.43
N ARG A 131 7.42 -5.54 -8.60
CA ARG A 131 8.21 -6.78 -8.68
C ARG A 131 8.13 -7.61 -7.40
N VAL A 132 8.04 -6.99 -6.22
CA VAL A 132 7.80 -7.73 -4.97
C VAL A 132 6.41 -8.34 -4.98
N VAL A 133 5.39 -7.55 -5.35
CA VAL A 133 4.00 -8.03 -5.46
C VAL A 133 3.89 -9.25 -6.36
N LEU A 134 4.47 -9.18 -7.56
CA LEU A 134 4.39 -10.22 -8.59
C LEU A 134 5.13 -11.52 -8.23
N ARG A 135 6.00 -11.52 -7.22
CA ARG A 135 6.59 -12.76 -6.68
C ARG A 135 5.59 -13.59 -5.90
N TYR A 136 4.59 -12.95 -5.31
CA TYR A 136 3.57 -13.61 -4.48
C TYR A 136 2.25 -13.76 -5.23
N LEU A 137 1.84 -12.73 -5.98
CA LEU A 137 0.61 -12.67 -6.76
C LEU A 137 0.97 -12.29 -8.20
N SER A 138 1.23 -13.32 -9.02
CA SER A 138 1.83 -13.14 -10.35
C SER A 138 0.86 -12.66 -11.44
N LYS A 139 -0.45 -12.67 -11.17
CA LYS A 139 -1.50 -12.37 -12.13
C LYS A 139 -2.23 -11.08 -11.76
N ASP A 140 -2.77 -10.42 -12.76
CA ASP A 140 -3.71 -9.34 -12.55
C ASP A 140 -5.08 -9.93 -12.20
N GLU A 141 -5.81 -9.23 -11.34
CA GLU A 141 -7.18 -9.52 -10.97
C GLU A 141 -7.95 -8.21 -11.02
N ALA A 142 -9.00 -8.16 -11.84
CA ALA A 142 -9.82 -6.95 -12.01
C ALA A 142 -10.35 -6.43 -10.67
N TYR A 143 -10.62 -7.36 -9.75
CA TYR A 143 -11.18 -7.13 -8.43
C TYR A 143 -10.62 -8.19 -7.46
N LEU A 144 -9.57 -7.86 -6.71
CA LEU A 144 -8.96 -8.74 -5.70
C LEU A 144 -9.55 -8.44 -4.32
N ASN A 145 -9.99 -9.49 -3.63
CA ASN A 145 -10.40 -9.41 -2.24
C ASN A 145 -9.18 -9.57 -1.32
N LEU A 146 -8.82 -8.50 -0.61
CA LEU A 146 -7.62 -8.49 0.22
C LEU A 146 -7.91 -8.95 1.66
N TYR A 147 -9.05 -8.54 2.22
CA TYR A 147 -9.53 -8.92 3.55
C TYR A 147 -11.05 -8.66 3.68
N GLY A 148 -11.84 -9.70 4.00
CA GLY A 148 -13.28 -9.56 4.24
C GLY A 148 -14.07 -9.15 2.99
N ASP A 149 -14.69 -7.96 3.01
CA ASP A 149 -15.47 -7.40 1.89
C ASP A 149 -14.72 -6.28 1.14
N HIS A 150 -13.42 -6.08 1.44
CA HIS A 150 -12.64 -5.04 0.79
C HIS A 150 -12.02 -5.54 -0.52
N VAL A 151 -12.63 -5.11 -1.62
CA VAL A 151 -12.25 -5.43 -2.99
C VAL A 151 -11.54 -4.24 -3.63
N VAL A 152 -10.38 -4.47 -4.23
CA VAL A 152 -9.60 -3.45 -4.94
C VAL A 152 -9.31 -3.87 -6.38
N ILE A 153 -9.14 -2.90 -7.27
CA ILE A 153 -8.59 -3.14 -8.60
C ILE A 153 -7.12 -3.51 -8.45
N PHE A 154 -6.74 -4.72 -8.88
CA PHE A 154 -5.41 -5.28 -8.66
C PHE A 154 -4.71 -5.66 -9.97
N LEU A 155 -4.02 -4.69 -10.57
CA LEU A 155 -3.41 -4.85 -11.90
C LEU A 155 -1.90 -4.58 -11.91
N PRO A 156 -1.09 -5.28 -11.10
CA PRO A 156 0.35 -5.01 -10.97
C PRO A 156 1.12 -5.16 -12.29
N ASN A 157 0.75 -6.08 -13.18
CA ASN A 157 1.36 -6.22 -14.49
C ASN A 157 0.99 -5.03 -15.39
N LEU A 158 -0.29 -4.66 -15.47
CA LEU A 158 -0.71 -3.49 -16.27
C LEU A 158 -0.06 -2.19 -15.79
N LEU A 159 0.00 -1.97 -14.48
CA LEU A 159 0.64 -0.80 -13.87
C LEU A 159 2.13 -0.76 -14.21
N SER A 160 2.82 -1.90 -14.15
CA SER A 160 4.23 -2.01 -14.53
C SER A 160 4.43 -1.73 -16.02
N ALA A 161 3.57 -2.27 -16.88
CA ALA A 161 3.62 -2.04 -18.32
C ALA A 161 3.46 -0.56 -18.67
N ASP A 162 2.46 0.10 -18.06
CA ASP A 162 2.24 1.54 -18.24
C ASP A 162 3.43 2.37 -17.70
N ASN A 163 3.99 2.02 -16.53
CA ASN A 163 5.21 2.65 -16.03
C ASN A 163 6.37 2.53 -17.02
N TYR A 164 6.59 1.35 -17.61
CA TYR A 164 7.64 1.17 -18.60
C TYR A 164 7.39 1.98 -19.86
N LEU A 165 6.14 2.10 -20.33
CA LEU A 165 5.77 3.01 -21.42
C LEU A 165 6.15 4.46 -21.08
N LYS A 166 5.90 4.93 -19.85
CA LYS A 166 6.34 6.26 -19.40
C LYS A 166 7.87 6.36 -19.34
N LEU A 167 8.55 5.34 -18.82
CA LEU A 167 10.02 5.31 -18.76
C LEU A 167 10.67 5.37 -20.14
N VAL A 168 10.09 4.73 -21.17
CA VAL A 168 10.57 4.89 -22.55
C VAL A 168 10.60 6.37 -22.94
N THR A 169 9.49 7.08 -22.69
CA THR A 169 9.39 8.51 -22.98
C THR A 169 10.43 9.32 -22.20
N VAL A 170 10.59 9.03 -20.90
CA VAL A 170 11.54 9.73 -20.03
C VAL A 170 12.98 9.48 -20.48
N TYR A 171 13.37 8.23 -20.75
CA TYR A 171 14.72 7.91 -21.22
C TYR A 171 15.05 8.57 -22.56
N GLN A 172 14.11 8.60 -23.50
CA GLN A 172 14.28 9.32 -24.77
C GLN A 172 14.52 10.82 -24.54
N LYS A 173 13.76 11.45 -23.64
CA LYS A 173 13.96 12.87 -23.28
C LYS A 173 15.30 13.15 -22.63
N LEU A 174 15.87 12.16 -21.95
CA LEU A 174 17.20 12.22 -21.33
C LEU A 174 18.34 11.76 -22.26
N GLY A 175 18.06 11.44 -23.53
CA GLY A 175 19.07 10.95 -24.49
C GLY A 175 19.62 9.56 -24.18
N ARG A 176 18.86 8.70 -23.49
CA ARG A 176 19.27 7.36 -23.04
C ARG A 176 18.55 6.27 -23.85
N ASP A 177 18.85 6.19 -25.15
CA ASP A 177 18.12 5.34 -26.09
C ASP A 177 18.27 3.83 -25.82
N ASP A 178 19.41 3.41 -25.27
CA ASP A 178 19.64 2.02 -24.84
C ASP A 178 18.66 1.62 -23.72
N LYS A 179 18.49 2.51 -22.73
CA LYS A 179 17.54 2.33 -21.62
C LYS A 179 16.10 2.42 -22.08
N ALA A 180 15.79 3.30 -23.03
CA ALA A 180 14.49 3.34 -23.66
C ALA A 180 14.15 2.01 -24.35
N SER A 181 15.09 1.40 -25.07
CA SER A 181 14.89 0.10 -25.71
C SER A 181 14.68 -1.02 -24.70
N GLN A 182 15.45 -1.04 -23.59
CA GLN A 182 15.28 -2.02 -22.51
C GLN A 182 13.90 -1.86 -21.84
N ALA A 183 13.53 -0.63 -21.50
CA ALA A 183 12.23 -0.31 -20.90
C ALA A 183 11.07 -0.77 -21.78
N LYS A 184 11.18 -0.60 -23.10
CA LYS A 184 10.17 -1.07 -24.05
C LYS A 184 9.96 -2.59 -23.96
N GLY A 185 11.04 -3.37 -23.98
CA GLY A 185 10.96 -4.84 -23.86
C GLY A 185 10.33 -5.28 -22.53
N HIS A 186 10.64 -4.58 -21.43
CA HIS A 186 9.96 -4.84 -20.16
C HIS A 186 8.47 -4.46 -20.19
N GLY A 187 8.12 -3.33 -20.80
CA GLY A 187 6.73 -2.92 -20.98
C GLY A 187 5.91 -3.94 -21.77
N GLU A 188 6.46 -4.45 -22.87
CA GLU A 188 5.85 -5.51 -23.69
C GLU A 188 5.66 -6.81 -22.89
N TYR A 189 6.66 -7.21 -22.11
CA TYR A 189 6.58 -8.38 -21.24
C TYR A 189 5.42 -8.26 -20.24
N TYR A 190 5.39 -7.20 -19.43
CA TYR A 190 4.35 -7.04 -18.41
C TYR A 190 2.95 -6.85 -19.03
N LEU A 191 2.85 -6.15 -20.16
CA LEU A 191 1.58 -6.03 -20.88
C LEU A 191 1.07 -7.41 -21.32
N SER A 192 1.96 -8.27 -21.81
CA SER A 192 1.59 -9.63 -22.23
C SER A 192 1.08 -10.47 -21.06
N GLU A 193 1.68 -10.34 -19.87
CA GLU A 193 1.22 -11.03 -18.65
C GLU A 193 -0.13 -10.50 -18.17
N SER A 194 -0.34 -9.18 -18.22
CA SER A 194 -1.62 -8.55 -17.89
C SER A 194 -2.74 -9.09 -18.78
N LEU A 195 -2.55 -9.05 -20.10
CA LEU A 195 -3.56 -9.48 -21.10
C LEU A 195 -3.92 -10.98 -21.04
N LYS A 196 -3.07 -11.82 -20.43
CA LYS A 196 -3.40 -13.23 -20.16
C LYS A 196 -4.46 -13.40 -19.07
N SER A 197 -4.55 -12.45 -18.14
CA SER A 197 -5.37 -12.54 -16.93
C SER A 197 -6.54 -11.58 -16.95
N VAL A 198 -6.31 -10.30 -17.23
CA VAL A 198 -7.35 -9.27 -17.29
C VAL A 198 -7.18 -8.45 -18.57
N LYS A 199 -8.25 -8.38 -19.37
CA LYS A 199 -8.30 -7.51 -20.55
C LYS A 199 -9.01 -6.22 -20.17
N THR A 200 -8.38 -5.09 -20.45
CA THR A 200 -8.95 -3.77 -20.19
C THR A 200 -8.70 -2.88 -21.40
N GLU A 201 -9.59 -1.92 -21.63
CA GLU A 201 -9.35 -0.87 -22.63
C GLU A 201 -8.05 -0.11 -22.33
N TRP A 202 -7.72 0.07 -21.05
CA TRP A 202 -6.45 0.66 -20.62
C TRP A 202 -5.24 -0.15 -21.11
N ALA A 203 -5.26 -1.48 -21.00
CA ALA A 203 -4.20 -2.35 -21.52
C ALA A 203 -4.04 -2.19 -23.04
N TYR A 204 -5.14 -2.01 -23.78
CA TYR A 204 -5.07 -1.74 -25.21
C TYR A 204 -4.51 -0.34 -25.54
N GLN A 205 -4.75 0.67 -24.71
CA GLN A 205 -4.08 1.97 -24.84
C GLN A 205 -2.57 1.86 -24.60
N VAL A 206 -2.15 1.12 -23.58
CA VAL A 206 -0.72 0.86 -23.31
C VAL A 206 -0.08 0.10 -24.47
N LYS A 207 -0.76 -0.92 -25.01
CA LYS A 207 -0.33 -1.66 -26.19
C LYS A 207 -0.06 -0.74 -27.37
N LYS A 208 -1.05 0.08 -27.72
CA LYS A 208 -0.96 1.05 -28.81
C LYS A 208 0.20 2.03 -28.59
N GLY A 209 0.38 2.53 -27.36
CA GLY A 209 1.49 3.42 -27.02
C GLY A 209 2.88 2.76 -27.23
N LEU A 210 3.03 1.50 -26.85
CA LEU A 210 4.28 0.74 -27.05
C LEU A 210 4.55 0.45 -28.54
N GLU A 211 3.51 0.18 -29.32
CA GLU A 211 3.59 -0.05 -30.77
C GLU A 211 3.97 1.25 -31.51
N GLU A 212 3.36 2.38 -31.17
CA GLU A 212 3.61 3.67 -31.82
C GLU A 212 5.04 4.21 -31.60
N ILE A 213 5.70 3.83 -30.51
CA ILE A 213 7.10 4.16 -30.27
C ILE A 213 8.02 3.60 -31.38
N LEU A 214 7.66 2.46 -32.00
CA LEU A 214 8.43 1.88 -33.10
C LEU A 214 8.37 2.70 -34.38
N LEU A 215 7.28 3.44 -34.59
CA LEU A 215 7.02 4.18 -35.83
C LEU A 215 7.65 5.58 -35.84
N ARG A 216 8.20 6.02 -34.70
CA ARG A 216 8.83 7.35 -34.55
C ARG A 216 10.36 7.33 -34.64
N LYS A 217 10.96 6.17 -34.90
CA LYS A 217 12.38 6.02 -35.23
C LYS A 217 12.58 6.10 -36.74
#